data_AF-A0A635KHE2-F1
#
_entry.id   AF-A0A635KHE2-F1
#
_cell.length_a   1.000
_cell.length_b   1.000
_cell.length_c   1.000
_cell.angle_alpha   90.00
_cell.angle_beta   90.00
_cell.angle_gamma   90.00
#
_symmetry.space_group_name_H-M   'P 1'
#
loop_
_entity.id
_entity.type
_entity.pdbx_description
1 polymer ?
#
loop_
_entity_poly.entity_id
_entity_poly.type
_entity_poly.pdbx_seq_one_letter_code
_entity_poly.pdbx_strand_id
1 'polypeptide(L)' 'MSQYNKTVRMLFGVIAFLLFSKVSIMLGTTGWKDVCFLIGCYLFLYFFIFSLIDSAVGKISSFHQEYNKENIKKPFL' A
#
# COMPACT_ATOMS: atom_id res chain seq x y z
N MET A 1 9.80 9.33 -2.78
CA MET A 1 9.95 8.37 -1.65
C MET A 1 10.66 7.13 -2.17
N SER A 2 11.77 6.71 -1.54
CA SER A 2 12.52 5.53 -1.98
C SER A 2 11.64 4.27 -1.97
N GLN A 3 11.90 3.31 -2.88
CA GLN A 3 11.24 2.01 -2.93
C GLN A 3 11.29 1.30 -1.56
N TYR A 4 12.41 1.43 -0.85
CA TYR A 4 12.60 0.91 0.51
C TYR A 4 11.57 1.49 1.49
N ASN A 5 11.34 2.80 1.45
CA ASN A 5 10.37 3.47 2.32
C ASN A 5 8.92 3.05 1.99
N LYS A 6 8.61 2.72 0.73
CA LYS A 6 7.29 2.18 0.36
C LYS A 6 7.08 0.79 0.95
N THR A 7 8.09 -0.09 0.87
CA THR A 7 8.03 -1.44 1.45
C THR A 7 7.88 -1.41 2.96
N VAL A 8 8.65 -0.58 3.66
CA VAL A 8 8.53 -0.41 5.11
C VAL A 8 7.14 0.10 5.50
N ARG A 9 6.60 1.07 4.75
CA ARG A 9 5.24 1.59 4.97
C ARG A 9 4.17 0.52 4.76
N MET A 10 4.31 -0.31 3.73
CA MET A 10 3.40 -1.44 3.48
C MET A 10 3.47 -2.48 4.61
N LEU A 11 4.68 -2.84 5.05
CA LEU A 11 4.88 -3.75 6.18
C LEU A 11 4.25 -3.22 7.46
N PHE A 12 4.39 -1.92 7.74
CA PHE A 12 3.73 -1.28 8.88
C PHE A 12 2.21 -1.46 8.84
N GLY A 13 1.58 -1.24 7.67
CA GLY A 13 0.14 -1.44 7.51
C GLY A 13 -0.31 -2.86 7.81
N VAL A 14 0.44 -3.87 7.34
CA VAL A 14 0.16 -5.29 7.61
C VAL A 14 0.32 -5.62 9.10
N ILE A 15 1.44 -5.22 9.70
CA ILE A 15 1.73 -5.50 11.11
C ILE A 15 0.69 -4.83 12.03
N ALA A 16 0.37 -3.56 11.76
CA ALA A 16 -0.65 -2.83 12.52
C ALA A 16 -2.02 -3.51 12.41
N PHE A 17 -2.44 -3.91 11.22
CA PHE A 17 -3.71 -4.63 11.03
C PHE A 17 -3.77 -5.94 11.82
N LEU A 18 -2.71 -6.74 11.77
CA LEU A 18 -2.65 -8.01 12.51
C LEU A 18 -2.69 -7.78 14.02
N LEU A 19 -1.98 -6.76 14.51
CA LEU A 19 -1.95 -6.41 15.93
C LEU A 19 -3.34 -5.95 16.40
N PHE A 20 -3.97 -5.03 15.69
CA PHE A 20 -5.32 -4.55 16.04
C PHE A 20 -6.39 -5.64 15.92
N SER A 21 -6.25 -6.55 14.95
CA SER A 21 -7.12 -7.73 14.83
C SER A 21 -6.94 -8.67 16.02
N LYS A 22 -5.70 -8.89 16.48
CA LYS A 22 -5.43 -9.70 17.69
C LYS A 22 -6.01 -9.06 18.96
N VAL A 23 -5.83 -7.75 19.12
CA VAL A 23 -6.41 -6.98 20.23
C VAL A 23 -7.95 -7.05 20.19
N SER A 24 -8.54 -6.91 19.01
CA SER A 24 -9.99 -7.04 18.80
C SER A 24 -10.51 -8.42 19.24
N ILE A 25 -9.82 -9.50 18.87
CA ILE A 25 -10.16 -10.86 19.31
C ILE A 25 -10.07 -10.99 20.84
N MET A 26 -9.01 -10.44 21.45
CA MET A 26 -8.78 -10.49 22.89
C MET A 26 -9.82 -9.69 23.69
N LEU A 27 -10.38 -8.63 23.10
CA LEU A 27 -11.43 -7.79 23.69
C LEU A 27 -12.82 -8.46 23.75
N GLY A 28 -13.03 -9.59 23.06
CA GLY A 28 -14.21 -10.45 23.25
C GLY A 28 -15.54 -9.80 22.85
N THR A 29 -16.40 -9.48 23.83
CA THR A 29 -17.73 -8.87 23.63
C THR A 29 -17.80 -7.41 24.07
N THR A 30 -16.67 -6.80 24.41
CA THR A 30 -16.62 -5.37 24.73
C THR A 30 -16.91 -4.54 23.48
N GLY A 31 -17.60 -3.40 23.63
CA GLY A 31 -17.87 -2.48 22.52
C GLY A 31 -16.60 -1.95 21.82
N TRP A 32 -15.44 -2.07 22.47
CA TRP A 32 -14.14 -1.70 21.91
C TRP A 32 -13.61 -2.67 20.87
N LYS A 33 -14.13 -3.90 20.80
CA LYS A 33 -13.72 -4.91 19.82
C LYS A 33 -13.83 -4.40 18.39
N ASP A 34 -15.00 -3.87 18.05
CA ASP A 34 -15.30 -3.43 16.68
C ASP A 34 -14.50 -2.17 16.34
N VAL A 35 -14.33 -1.27 17.32
CA VAL A 35 -13.49 -0.07 17.17
C VAL A 35 -12.04 -0.46 16.88
N CYS A 36 -11.45 -1.40 17.62
CA CYS A 36 -10.10 -1.88 17.36
C CYS A 36 -9.97 -2.52 15.98
N PHE A 37 -10.96 -3.32 15.55
CA PHE A 37 -10.95 -3.91 14.22
C PHE A 37 -11.02 -2.85 13.12
N LEU A 38 -11.92 -1.87 13.26
CA LEU A 38 -12.07 -0.76 12.31
C LEU A 38 -10.80 0.09 12.19
N ILE A 39 -10.13 0.37 13.31
CA ILE A 39 -8.82 1.06 13.31
C ILE A 39 -7.79 0.23 12.54
N GLY A 40 -7.73 -1.09 12.79
CA GLY A 40 -6.85 -1.99 12.04
C GLY A 40 -7.13 -1.94 10.54
N CYS A 41 -8.39 -2.06 10.12
CA CYS A 41 -8.80 -1.97 8.73
C CYS A 41 -8.41 -0.63 8.09
N TYR A 42 -8.62 0.47 8.79
CA TYR A 42 -8.24 1.80 8.31
C TYR A 42 -6.73 1.91 8.06
N LEU A 43 -5.91 1.44 9.02
CA LEU A 43 -4.45 1.44 8.88
C LEU A 43 -3.99 0.55 7.72
N PHE A 44 -4.64 -0.61 7.52
CA PHE A 44 -4.35 -1.47 6.38
C PHE A 44 -4.64 -0.78 5.05
N LEU A 45 -5.83 -0.21 4.89
CA LEU A 45 -6.21 0.50 3.67
C LEU A 45 -5.23 1.65 3.37
N TYR A 46 -4.92 2.45 4.39
CA TYR A 46 -4.10 3.64 4.22
C TYR A 46 -2.63 3.33 3.91
N PHE A 47 -2.03 2.42 4.68
CA PHE A 47 -0.60 2.15 4.60
C PHE A 47 -0.25 1.04 3.60
N PHE A 48 -1.12 0.06 3.39
CA PHE A 48 -0.89 -1.03 2.44
C PHE A 48 -1.56 -0.77 1.09
N ILE A 49 -2.90 -0.66 1.04
CA ILE A 49 -3.64 -0.61 -0.23
C ILE A 49 -3.27 0.63 -1.05
N PHE A 50 -3.30 1.83 -0.47
CA PHE A 50 -2.91 3.03 -1.22
C PHE A 50 -1.45 3.02 -1.67
N SER A 51 -0.55 2.44 -0.86
CA SER A 51 0.86 2.29 -1.26
C SER A 51 1.03 1.30 -2.42
N LEU A 52 0.20 0.27 -2.48
CA LEU A 52 0.18 -0.71 -3.56
C LEU A 52 -0.34 -0.07 -4.86
N ILE A 53 -1.42 0.70 -4.77
CA ILE A 53 -1.96 1.47 -5.91
C ILE A 53 -0.92 2.46 -6.43
N ASP A 54 -0.30 3.26 -5.56
CA ASP A 54 0.75 4.21 -5.95
C ASP A 54 1.95 3.51 -6.62
N SER A 55 2.33 2.32 -6.13
CA SER A 55 3.39 1.52 -6.73
C SER A 55 3.01 0.97 -8.11
N ALA A 56 1.74 0.58 -8.30
CA ALA A 56 1.24 0.12 -9.59
C ALA A 56 1.17 1.25 -10.62
N VAL A 57 0.63 2.41 -10.23
CA VAL A 57 0.57 3.61 -11.09
C VAL A 57 1.97 4.06 -11.49
N GLY A 58 2.92 4.07 -10.56
CA GLY A 58 4.32 4.39 -10.87
C GLY A 58 4.93 3.50 -11.95
N LYS A 59 4.66 2.18 -11.92
CA LYS A 59 5.14 1.22 -12.93
C LYS A 59 4.50 1.44 -14.30
N ILE A 60 3.20 1.74 -14.33
CA ILE A 60 2.48 2.03 -15.59
C ILE A 60 3.04 3.32 -16.20
N SER A 61 3.23 4.37 -15.40
CA SER A 61 3.82 5.63 -15.87
C SER A 61 5.25 5.44 -16.39
N SER A 62 6.09 4.66 -15.69
CA SER A 62 7.46 4.41 -16.15
C SER A 62 7.48 3.62 -17.46
N PHE A 63 6.60 2.61 -17.59
CA PHE A 63 6.43 1.84 -18.81
C PHE A 63 6.04 2.73 -20.01
N HIS A 64 5.05 3.62 -19.83
CA HIS A 64 4.67 4.58 -20.87
C HIS A 64 5.82 5.53 -21.24
N GLN A 65 6.57 6.02 -20.25
CA GLN A 65 7.72 6.90 -20.51
C GLN A 65 8.85 6.18 -21.26
N GLU A 66 9.10 4.91 -20.93
CA GLU A 66 10.11 4.09 -21.58
C GLU A 66 9.74 3.78 -23.03
N TYR A 67 8.49 3.36 -23.28
CA TYR A 67 7.96 3.17 -24.64
C TYR A 67 8.00 4.44 -25.50
N ASN A 68 7.75 5.60 -24.89
CA ASN A 68 7.79 6.87 -25.63
C ASN A 68 9.24 7.26 -25.97
N LYS A 69 10.19 7.04 -25.05
CA LYS A 69 11.62 7.25 -25.32
C LYS A 69 12.16 6.33 -26.40
N GLU A 70 11.73 5.08 -26.44
CA GLU A 70 12.12 4.12 -27.49
C GLU A 70 11.57 4.50 -28.87
N ASN A 71 10.34 5.03 -28.94
CA ASN A 71 9.78 5.50 -30.21
C ASN A 71 10.39 6.84 -30.68
N ILE A 72 10.80 7.74 -29.78
CA ILE A 72 11.52 8.97 -30.16
C ILE A 72 12.95 8.67 -30.66
N LYS A 73 13.58 7.58 -30.19
CA LYS A 73 14.93 7.16 -30.63
C LYS A 73 14.96 6.43 -31.96
N LYS A 74 13.82 6.11 -32.58
CA LYS A 74 13.80 5.59 -33.95
C LYS A 74 14.18 6.75 -34.89
N PRO A 75 15.29 6.67 -35.63
CA PRO A 75 15.58 7.67 -36.64
C PRO A 75 14.41 7.68 -37.63
N PHE A 76 13.77 8.85 -37.79
CA PHE A 76 12.96 9.11 -38.97
C PHE A 76 13.94 9.11 -40.14
N LEU A 77 13.96 8.01 -40.90
CA LEU A 77 14.59 7.84 -42.22
C LEU A 77 15.97 8.52 -42.40
#